data_AF-A0A6B2NTD8-F1
#
_entry.id   AF-A0A6B2NTD8-F1
#
_cell.length_a   1.000
_cell.length_b   1.000
_cell.length_c   1.000
_cell.angle_alpha   90.00
_cell.angle_beta   90.00
_cell.angle_gamma   90.00
#
_symmetry.space_group_name_H-M   'P 1'
#
loop_
_entity.id
_entity.type
_entity.pdbx_description
1 polymer ?
#
loop_
_entity_poly.entity_id
_entity_poly.type
_entity_poly.pdbx_seq_one_letter_code
_entity_poly.pdbx_strand_id
1 'polypeptide(L)'
;MRNPRDGVAGLDAYKIEGPFAYPNLMTGRVTEASAFGGGQLTLKPSSKEPVSRDFKLADFGRTILGFSMDTNDFFHFANLRTYFPQLASASQFVTSDTYLGGVTVSVRGLPDDLDNLTARQKLDITHYVLHQIESGVKRESVEYIGTKDFKPYPIKDRFTDKVLKLRIEGETGLSWTESNVPGLDQIDLSGKDWHAYDDSFGTDQEKHFIKYMHDQEARLRDVFDDFYLLRNEKAVKLYDFDTGRAFEPDFVLFLRKKGEDASTILQLFIEPKGDHLRPQDDWKQDFLAQVKAKARLEMVFQGRDYTVLGLPFFNDTGQTNIDFKSAFETEALDA
;
A
#
# COMPACT_ATOMS: atom_id res chain seq x y z
N MET A 1 -2.94 12.60 -1.86
CA MET A 1 -3.94 13.05 -2.84
C MET A 1 -4.99 11.95 -3.02
N ARG A 2 -6.20 12.27 -3.50
CA ARG A 2 -7.19 11.22 -3.82
C ARG A 2 -6.63 10.32 -4.91
N ASN A 3 -6.75 9.00 -4.76
CA ASN A 3 -6.23 8.05 -5.73
C ASN A 3 -6.99 8.20 -7.06
N PRO A 4 -6.30 8.53 -8.17
CA PRO A 4 -6.96 8.66 -9.47
C PRO A 4 -7.37 7.30 -10.04
N ARG A 5 -6.75 6.20 -9.58
CA ARG A 5 -7.00 4.81 -10.00
C ARG A 5 -6.76 4.56 -11.48
N ASP A 6 -5.83 5.29 -12.08
CA ASP A 6 -5.53 5.21 -13.52
C ASP A 6 -5.11 3.80 -13.99
N GLY A 7 -4.51 3.00 -13.09
CA GLY A 7 -4.12 1.61 -13.33
C GLY A 7 -5.25 0.57 -13.17
N VAL A 8 -6.47 0.97 -12.80
CA VAL A 8 -7.61 0.05 -12.62
C VAL A 8 -8.28 -0.21 -13.98
N ALA A 9 -7.92 -1.32 -14.61
CA ALA A 9 -8.45 -1.73 -15.91
C ALA A 9 -9.77 -2.53 -15.85
N GLY A 10 -10.08 -3.17 -14.72
CA GLY A 10 -11.18 -4.13 -14.61
C GLY A 10 -11.40 -4.62 -13.18
N LEU A 11 -12.30 -5.59 -13.01
CA LEU A 11 -12.57 -6.21 -11.71
C LEU A 11 -11.33 -6.91 -11.14
N ASP A 12 -10.47 -7.49 -11.99
CA ASP A 12 -9.24 -8.20 -11.59
C ASP A 12 -8.21 -7.31 -10.88
N ALA A 13 -8.33 -5.98 -10.99
CA ALA A 13 -7.51 -5.04 -10.23
C ALA A 13 -7.83 -5.08 -8.72
N TYR A 14 -8.99 -5.62 -8.35
CA TYR A 14 -9.42 -5.81 -6.97
C TYR A 14 -9.39 -7.31 -6.64
N LYS A 15 -8.84 -7.65 -5.48
CA LYS A 15 -8.86 -9.04 -4.96
C LYS A 15 -10.26 -9.38 -4.41
N ILE A 16 -11.22 -9.39 -5.32
CA ILE A 16 -12.59 -9.83 -5.05
C ILE A 16 -12.55 -11.35 -4.96
N GLU A 17 -13.14 -11.92 -3.91
CA GLU A 17 -13.22 -13.36 -3.72
C GLU A 17 -14.07 -13.99 -4.84
N GLY A 18 -13.39 -14.55 -5.84
CA GLY A 18 -13.98 -15.31 -6.94
C GLY A 18 -13.25 -16.65 -7.14
N PRO A 19 -13.93 -17.70 -7.67
CA PRO A 19 -15.28 -17.68 -8.27
C PRO A 19 -16.42 -17.58 -7.25
N PHE A 20 -17.52 -16.92 -7.62
CA PHE A 20 -18.68 -16.71 -6.74
C PHE A 20 -19.51 -18.00 -6.62
N ALA A 21 -19.97 -18.32 -5.40
CA ALA A 21 -20.86 -19.45 -5.16
C ALA A 21 -22.17 -18.96 -4.53
N TYR A 22 -23.29 -19.12 -5.25
CA TYR A 22 -24.59 -18.70 -4.73
C TYR A 22 -25.01 -19.63 -3.57
N PRO A 23 -25.31 -19.09 -2.37
CA PRO A 23 -25.44 -19.90 -1.17
C PRO A 23 -26.75 -20.70 -1.10
N ASN A 24 -27.80 -20.27 -1.81
CA ASN A 24 -29.11 -20.90 -1.70
C ASN A 24 -29.27 -22.03 -2.72
N LEU A 25 -29.79 -23.16 -2.25
CA LEU A 25 -30.08 -24.33 -3.07
C LEU A 25 -31.31 -24.08 -3.96
N MET A 26 -31.15 -24.19 -5.28
CA MET A 26 -32.24 -24.09 -6.24
C MET A 26 -33.01 -25.40 -6.30
N THR A 27 -33.92 -25.56 -5.36
CA THR A 27 -35.00 -26.52 -5.44
C THR A 27 -36.29 -25.72 -5.51
N GLY A 28 -37.17 -25.95 -6.49
CA GLY A 28 -38.52 -25.35 -6.54
C GLY A 28 -39.44 -25.66 -5.34
N ARG A 29 -38.88 -26.12 -4.22
CA ARG A 29 -39.54 -26.38 -2.95
C ARG A 29 -39.61 -25.08 -2.16
N VAL A 30 -40.74 -24.39 -2.28
CA VAL A 30 -41.16 -23.41 -1.27
C VAL A 30 -41.32 -24.18 0.04
N THR A 31 -40.43 -24.00 1.00
CA THR A 31 -40.76 -24.32 2.39
C THR A 31 -41.65 -23.19 2.91
N GLU A 32 -42.94 -23.25 2.60
CA GLU A 32 -43.92 -22.56 3.40
C GLU A 32 -43.95 -23.29 4.74
N ALA A 33 -43.31 -22.70 5.75
CA ALA A 33 -43.51 -23.11 7.13
C ALA A 33 -44.95 -22.76 7.50
N SER A 34 -45.86 -23.74 7.36
CA SER A 34 -47.25 -23.58 7.79
C SER A 34 -47.27 -23.42 9.31
N ALA A 35 -47.65 -22.24 9.78
CA ALA A 35 -47.74 -21.91 11.21
C ALA A 35 -48.92 -22.61 11.93
N PHE A 36 -49.74 -23.40 11.22
CA PHE A 36 -50.84 -24.14 11.84
C PHE A 36 -51.00 -25.54 11.22
N GLY A 37 -50.70 -26.55 12.04
CA GLY A 37 -51.42 -27.83 12.15
C GLY A 37 -51.65 -28.69 10.91
N GLY A 38 -50.88 -29.78 10.82
CA GLY A 38 -51.43 -31.11 10.51
C GLY A 38 -51.86 -31.40 9.06
N GLY A 39 -50.91 -31.38 8.13
CA GLY A 39 -51.08 -31.99 6.81
C GLY A 39 -49.79 -32.67 6.38
N GLN A 40 -49.82 -33.99 6.17
CA GLN A 40 -48.65 -34.75 5.72
C GLN A 40 -48.33 -34.32 4.27
N LEU A 41 -47.22 -33.60 4.10
CA LEU A 41 -46.72 -33.22 2.78
C LEU A 41 -46.36 -34.49 2.00
N THR A 42 -47.12 -34.80 0.94
CA THR A 42 -46.69 -35.79 -0.05
C THR A 42 -45.54 -35.19 -0.86
N LEU A 43 -44.33 -35.42 -0.37
CA LEU A 43 -43.09 -35.23 -1.13
C LEU A 43 -43.16 -36.13 -2.37
N LYS A 44 -43.33 -35.56 -3.56
CA LYS A 44 -42.93 -36.28 -4.77
C LYS A 44 -41.40 -36.36 -4.74
N PRO A 45 -40.80 -37.57 -4.71
CA PRO A 45 -39.36 -37.69 -4.83
C PRO A 45 -38.98 -37.30 -6.26
N SER A 46 -38.25 -36.19 -6.41
CA SER A 46 -37.39 -36.05 -7.57
C SER A 46 -36.27 -37.07 -7.40
N SER A 47 -36.08 -37.96 -8.37
CA SER A 47 -35.04 -39.00 -8.35
C SER A 47 -33.64 -38.47 -8.64
N LYS A 48 -33.49 -37.16 -8.91
CA LYS A 48 -32.21 -36.54 -9.27
C LYS A 48 -31.61 -35.79 -8.09
N GLU A 49 -30.33 -36.03 -7.83
CA GLU A 49 -29.58 -35.30 -6.80
C GLU A 49 -29.24 -33.86 -7.26
N PRO A 50 -29.11 -32.89 -6.33
CA PRO A 50 -28.69 -31.55 -6.69
C PRO A 50 -27.23 -31.49 -7.16
N VAL A 51 -27.02 -30.82 -8.28
CA VAL A 51 -25.72 -30.60 -8.92
C VAL A 51 -25.34 -29.11 -8.87
N SER A 52 -24.06 -28.81 -9.03
CA SER A 52 -23.60 -27.43 -9.24
C SER A 52 -23.42 -27.15 -10.73
N ARG A 53 -23.82 -25.95 -11.17
CA ARG A 53 -23.58 -25.46 -12.53
C ARG A 53 -23.13 -24.01 -12.49
N ASP A 54 -22.15 -23.70 -13.31
CA ASP A 54 -21.65 -22.34 -13.46
C ASP A 54 -22.45 -21.59 -14.52
N PHE A 55 -22.85 -20.37 -14.20
CA PHE A 55 -23.56 -19.47 -15.09
C PHE A 55 -22.74 -18.20 -15.30
N LYS A 56 -22.60 -17.76 -16.55
CA LYS A 56 -22.07 -16.43 -16.87
C LYS A 56 -23.17 -15.41 -16.59
N LEU A 57 -22.90 -14.39 -15.78
CA LEU A 57 -23.92 -13.40 -15.43
C LEU A 57 -24.48 -12.69 -16.65
N ALA A 58 -23.64 -12.44 -17.66
CA ALA A 58 -24.05 -11.84 -18.94
C ALA A 58 -25.23 -12.57 -19.60
N ASP A 59 -25.36 -13.89 -19.39
CA ASP A 59 -26.41 -14.72 -19.99
C ASP A 59 -27.77 -14.59 -19.30
N PHE A 60 -27.84 -13.94 -18.13
CA PHE A 60 -29.11 -13.66 -17.44
C PHE A 60 -29.93 -12.57 -18.13
N GLY A 61 -29.33 -11.86 -19.08
CA GLY A 61 -29.99 -10.89 -19.94
C GLY A 61 -29.87 -9.46 -19.41
N ARG A 62 -29.74 -8.52 -20.35
CA ARG A 62 -29.48 -7.10 -20.05
C ARG A 62 -30.53 -6.46 -19.14
N THR A 63 -31.79 -6.86 -19.25
CA THR A 63 -32.87 -6.31 -18.41
C THR A 63 -32.70 -6.67 -16.94
N ILE A 64 -32.31 -7.92 -16.64
CA ILE A 64 -32.06 -8.36 -15.26
C ILE A 64 -30.83 -7.64 -14.70
N LEU A 65 -29.73 -7.62 -15.46
CA LEU A 65 -28.49 -6.97 -15.03
C LEU A 65 -28.68 -5.46 -14.83
N GLY A 66 -29.35 -4.79 -15.77
CA GLY A 66 -29.67 -3.37 -15.68
C GLY A 66 -30.54 -3.05 -14.47
N PHE A 67 -31.63 -3.79 -14.28
CA PHE A 67 -32.49 -3.59 -13.11
C PHE A 67 -31.73 -3.81 -11.79
N SER A 68 -30.90 -4.85 -11.69
CA SER A 68 -30.09 -5.10 -10.50
C SER A 68 -29.02 -4.04 -10.23
N MET A 69 -28.49 -3.40 -11.27
CA MET A 69 -27.54 -2.29 -11.10
C MET A 69 -28.26 -1.02 -10.67
N ASP A 70 -29.45 -0.73 -11.21
CA ASP A 70 -30.20 0.48 -10.89
C ASP A 70 -30.68 0.51 -9.43
N THR A 71 -30.92 -0.64 -8.82
CA THR A 71 -31.33 -0.76 -7.41
C THR A 71 -30.21 -0.52 -6.40
N ASN A 72 -28.96 -0.40 -6.86
CA ASN A 72 -27.80 -0.17 -6.00
C ASN A 72 -26.93 0.97 -6.55
N ASP A 73 -26.91 2.08 -5.81
CA ASP A 73 -26.19 3.31 -6.17
C ASP A 73 -24.71 3.07 -6.52
N PHE A 74 -24.04 2.08 -5.93
CA PHE A 74 -22.66 1.75 -6.27
C PHE A 74 -22.47 1.46 -7.77
N PHE A 75 -23.46 0.82 -8.39
CA PHE A 75 -23.44 0.42 -9.80
C PHE A 75 -23.96 1.49 -10.77
N HIS A 76 -24.39 2.66 -10.27
CA HIS A 76 -24.66 3.79 -11.14
C HIS A 76 -23.37 4.27 -11.80
N PHE A 77 -23.45 4.65 -13.07
CA PHE A 77 -22.25 4.92 -13.88
C PHE A 77 -21.31 5.97 -13.27
N ALA A 78 -21.85 7.04 -12.68
CA ALA A 78 -21.06 8.07 -12.03
C ALA A 78 -20.22 7.50 -10.86
N ASN A 79 -20.79 6.59 -10.08
CA ASN A 79 -20.11 5.94 -8.96
C ASN A 79 -19.12 4.88 -9.44
N LEU A 80 -19.49 4.07 -10.43
CA LEU A 80 -18.57 3.11 -11.06
C LEU A 80 -17.31 3.78 -11.58
N ARG A 81 -17.42 4.96 -12.23
CA ARG A 81 -16.25 5.71 -12.72
C ARG A 81 -15.29 6.15 -11.62
N THR A 82 -15.73 6.24 -10.37
CA THR A 82 -14.82 6.57 -9.26
C THR A 82 -13.90 5.40 -8.90
N TYR A 83 -14.32 4.17 -9.17
CA TYR A 83 -13.54 2.95 -8.94
C TYR A 83 -12.86 2.47 -10.23
N PHE A 84 -13.51 2.62 -11.38
CA PHE A 84 -13.04 2.21 -12.70
C PHE A 84 -12.94 3.43 -13.63
N PRO A 85 -11.90 4.26 -13.55
CA PRO A 85 -11.79 5.50 -14.34
C PRO A 85 -11.80 5.28 -15.86
N GLN A 86 -11.30 4.11 -16.30
CA GLN A 86 -11.24 3.71 -17.71
C GLN A 86 -12.58 3.17 -18.25
N LEU A 87 -13.61 3.04 -17.40
CA LEU A 87 -14.92 2.56 -17.82
C LEU A 87 -15.64 3.62 -18.67
N ALA A 88 -15.91 3.30 -19.93
CA ALA A 88 -16.53 4.20 -20.89
C ALA A 88 -18.06 4.31 -20.72
N SER A 89 -18.73 3.27 -20.25
CA SER A 89 -20.19 3.28 -20.04
C SER A 89 -20.68 2.17 -19.10
N ALA A 90 -21.89 2.32 -18.54
CA ALA A 90 -22.57 1.23 -17.83
C ALA A 90 -22.81 0.00 -18.73
N SER A 91 -23.05 0.20 -20.03
CA SER A 91 -23.18 -0.93 -20.97
C SER A 91 -21.88 -1.72 -21.06
N GLN A 92 -20.72 -1.05 -21.09
CA GLN A 92 -19.42 -1.74 -21.11
C GLN A 92 -19.21 -2.56 -19.83
N PHE A 93 -19.61 -2.02 -18.68
CA PHE A 93 -19.50 -2.74 -17.40
C PHE A 93 -20.23 -4.08 -17.44
N VAL A 94 -21.41 -4.10 -18.07
CA VAL A 94 -22.24 -5.30 -18.20
C VAL A 94 -21.74 -6.28 -19.25
N THR A 95 -21.18 -5.80 -20.36
CA THR A 95 -20.89 -6.66 -21.53
C THR A 95 -19.43 -7.09 -21.65
N SER A 96 -18.49 -6.36 -21.06
CA SER A 96 -17.06 -6.66 -21.19
C SER A 96 -16.65 -7.79 -20.26
N ASP A 97 -15.81 -8.70 -20.76
CA ASP A 97 -15.23 -9.78 -19.95
C ASP A 97 -14.29 -9.26 -18.84
N THR A 98 -13.79 -8.02 -18.96
CA THR A 98 -12.98 -7.34 -17.93
C THR A 98 -13.80 -6.87 -16.72
N TYR A 99 -15.12 -6.84 -16.84
CA TYR A 99 -16.06 -6.36 -15.81
C TYR A 99 -17.11 -7.44 -15.54
N LEU A 100 -18.38 -7.06 -15.32
CA LEU A 100 -19.47 -7.99 -15.00
C LEU A 100 -19.72 -9.01 -16.11
N GLY A 101 -19.39 -8.67 -17.36
CA GLY A 101 -19.56 -9.56 -18.50
C GLY A 101 -18.82 -10.89 -18.32
N GLY A 102 -17.62 -10.87 -17.73
CA GLY A 102 -16.78 -12.06 -17.53
C GLY A 102 -17.11 -12.85 -16.26
N VAL A 103 -18.00 -12.33 -15.41
CA VAL A 103 -18.26 -12.91 -14.10
C VAL A 103 -19.10 -14.19 -14.23
N THR A 104 -18.62 -15.24 -13.57
CA THR A 104 -19.32 -16.51 -13.43
C THR A 104 -19.73 -16.76 -11.98
N VAL A 105 -20.87 -17.44 -11.81
CA VAL A 105 -21.39 -17.84 -10.50
C VAL A 105 -21.77 -19.32 -10.53
N SER A 106 -21.30 -20.06 -9.53
CA SER A 106 -21.69 -21.45 -9.31
C SER A 106 -23.00 -21.49 -8.53
N VAL A 107 -24.01 -22.16 -9.09
CA VAL A 107 -25.33 -22.31 -8.48
C VAL A 107 -25.62 -23.79 -8.30
N ARG A 108 -26.00 -24.19 -7.09
CA ARG A 108 -26.37 -25.57 -6.78
C ARG A 108 -27.89 -25.75 -6.80
N GLY A 109 -28.38 -26.81 -7.43
CA GLY A 109 -29.81 -27.07 -7.56
C GLY A 109 -30.15 -28.37 -8.26
N LEU A 110 -31.43 -28.68 -8.38
CA LEU A 110 -31.87 -29.81 -9.21
C LEU A 110 -31.61 -29.50 -10.69
N PRO A 111 -31.21 -30.48 -11.52
CA PRO A 111 -30.92 -30.24 -12.94
C PRO A 111 -32.03 -29.48 -13.68
N ASP A 112 -33.28 -29.89 -13.48
CA ASP A 112 -34.43 -29.29 -14.16
C ASP A 112 -34.70 -27.83 -13.69
N ASP A 113 -34.39 -27.50 -12.43
CA ASP A 113 -34.51 -26.14 -11.87
C ASP A 113 -33.38 -25.23 -12.39
N LEU A 114 -32.16 -25.78 -12.56
CA LEU A 114 -31.02 -25.07 -13.12
C LEU A 114 -31.18 -24.81 -14.63
N ASP A 115 -31.85 -25.71 -15.35
CA ASP A 115 -32.20 -25.51 -16.76
C ASP A 115 -33.26 -24.40 -16.95
N ASN A 116 -34.08 -24.15 -15.93
CA ASN A 116 -35.25 -23.28 -16.02
C ASN A 116 -35.29 -22.19 -14.93
N LEU A 117 -34.16 -21.54 -14.65
CA LEU A 117 -34.11 -20.43 -13.69
C LEU A 117 -35.11 -19.33 -14.06
N THR A 118 -36.01 -19.03 -13.13
CA THR A 118 -36.99 -17.95 -13.27
C THR A 118 -36.30 -16.58 -13.28
N ALA A 119 -36.98 -15.56 -13.83
CA ALA A 119 -36.48 -14.18 -13.81
C ALA A 119 -36.15 -13.70 -12.39
N ARG A 120 -36.97 -14.08 -11.39
CA ARG A 120 -36.73 -13.75 -9.98
C ARG A 120 -35.48 -14.41 -9.43
N GLN A 121 -35.26 -15.70 -9.71
CA GLN A 121 -34.03 -16.39 -9.27
C GLN A 121 -32.78 -15.79 -9.92
N LYS A 122 -32.84 -15.47 -11.22
CA LYS A 122 -31.75 -14.78 -11.91
C LYS A 122 -31.44 -13.44 -11.23
N LEU A 123 -32.47 -12.68 -10.89
CA LEU A 123 -32.35 -11.41 -10.18
C LEU A 123 -31.70 -11.58 -8.79
N ASP A 124 -32.15 -12.56 -8.01
CA ASP A 124 -31.60 -12.84 -6.67
C ASP A 124 -30.11 -13.24 -6.74
N ILE A 125 -29.74 -14.08 -7.70
CA ILE A 125 -28.34 -14.45 -7.95
C ILE A 125 -27.53 -13.21 -8.37
N THR A 126 -28.03 -12.39 -9.29
CA THR A 126 -27.34 -11.17 -9.72
C THR A 126 -27.11 -10.21 -8.55
N HIS A 127 -28.12 -9.94 -7.72
CA HIS A 127 -27.96 -9.10 -6.54
C HIS A 127 -26.91 -9.63 -5.57
N TYR A 128 -26.90 -10.95 -5.33
CA TYR A 128 -25.88 -11.58 -4.48
C TYR A 128 -24.46 -11.30 -5.02
N VAL A 129 -24.23 -11.54 -6.31
CA VAL A 129 -22.92 -11.33 -6.92
C VAL A 129 -22.53 -9.85 -6.93
N LEU A 130 -23.45 -8.95 -7.27
CA LEU A 130 -23.20 -7.50 -7.22
C LEU A 130 -22.83 -7.04 -5.81
N HIS A 131 -23.49 -7.55 -4.77
CA HIS A 131 -23.12 -7.23 -3.39
C HIS A 131 -21.70 -7.69 -3.04
N GLN A 132 -21.30 -8.89 -3.48
CA GLN A 132 -19.93 -9.39 -3.27
C GLN A 132 -18.90 -8.54 -4.04
N ILE A 133 -19.20 -8.15 -5.27
CA ILE A 133 -18.35 -7.26 -6.08
C ILE A 133 -18.19 -5.90 -5.39
N GLU A 134 -19.29 -5.26 -4.99
CA GLU A 134 -19.25 -3.97 -4.28
C GLU A 134 -18.39 -4.06 -3.02
N SER A 135 -18.63 -5.10 -2.20
CA SER A 135 -17.90 -5.32 -0.95
C SER A 135 -16.40 -5.51 -1.20
N GLY A 136 -16.04 -6.32 -2.21
CA GLY A 136 -14.65 -6.56 -2.61
C GLY A 136 -13.97 -5.29 -3.13
N VAL A 137 -14.63 -4.56 -4.03
CA VAL A 137 -14.09 -3.30 -4.57
C VAL A 137 -13.87 -2.28 -3.46
N LYS A 138 -14.85 -2.07 -2.58
CA LYS A 138 -14.72 -1.12 -1.46
C LYS A 138 -13.58 -1.49 -0.52
N ARG A 139 -13.44 -2.78 -0.19
CA ARG A 139 -12.39 -3.30 0.69
C ARG A 139 -10.98 -3.12 0.12
N GLU A 140 -10.82 -3.42 -1.17
CA GLU A 140 -9.52 -3.38 -1.84
C GLU A 140 -9.16 -1.98 -2.38
N SER A 141 -10.14 -1.07 -2.46
CA SER A 141 -9.91 0.27 -2.97
C SER A 141 -9.09 1.13 -2.01
N VAL A 142 -7.99 1.68 -2.51
CA VAL A 142 -7.22 2.71 -1.83
C VAL A 142 -7.84 4.07 -2.14
N GLU A 143 -8.22 4.84 -1.13
CA GLU A 143 -8.82 6.17 -1.31
C GLU A 143 -7.79 7.28 -1.53
N TYR A 144 -6.66 7.20 -0.82
CA TYR A 144 -5.61 8.20 -0.88
C TYR A 144 -4.25 7.56 -1.09
N ILE A 145 -3.43 8.22 -1.89
CA ILE A 145 -2.03 7.86 -2.17
C ILE A 145 -1.12 9.06 -1.90
N GLY A 146 0.18 8.79 -1.81
CA GLY A 146 1.22 9.81 -1.78
C GLY A 146 1.12 10.77 -2.97
N THR A 147 1.39 12.04 -2.73
CA THR A 147 1.62 13.00 -3.82
C THR A 147 3.09 12.97 -4.21
N LYS A 148 3.37 13.15 -5.50
CA LYS A 148 4.73 13.36 -6.01
C LYS A 148 5.25 14.75 -5.69
N ASP A 149 4.35 15.68 -5.35
CA ASP A 149 4.67 17.07 -5.02
C ASP A 149 4.97 17.21 -3.53
N PHE A 150 6.26 17.30 -3.20
CA PHE A 150 6.76 17.46 -1.85
C PHE A 150 6.65 18.92 -1.41
N LYS A 151 6.19 19.09 -0.17
CA LYS A 151 6.00 20.39 0.45
C LYS A 151 6.98 20.54 1.61
N PRO A 152 7.70 21.67 1.69
CA PRO A 152 8.63 21.93 2.77
C PRO A 152 7.86 22.16 4.08
N TYR A 153 8.50 21.76 5.18
CA TYR A 153 8.10 22.12 6.52
C TYR A 153 9.35 22.55 7.31
N PRO A 154 9.26 23.56 8.18
CA PRO A 154 10.34 23.85 9.11
C PRO A 154 10.69 22.63 9.96
N ILE A 155 11.98 22.32 10.11
CA ILE A 155 12.47 21.16 10.88
C ILE A 155 11.89 21.16 12.30
N LYS A 156 11.91 22.32 12.97
CA LYS A 156 11.38 22.54 14.33
C LYS A 156 9.88 22.21 14.49
N ASP A 157 9.12 22.20 13.40
CA ASP A 157 7.68 21.90 13.45
C ASP A 157 7.43 20.38 13.33
N ARG A 158 8.44 19.61 12.92
CA ARG A 158 8.36 18.16 12.72
C ARG A 158 9.17 17.39 13.77
N PHE A 159 10.37 17.87 14.06
CA PHE A 159 11.27 17.29 15.05
C PHE A 159 11.15 18.09 16.35
N THR A 160 10.48 17.48 17.32
CA THR A 160 10.19 18.05 18.64
C THR A 160 10.59 17.07 19.73
N ASP A 161 10.79 17.57 20.94
CA ASP A 161 11.06 16.73 22.11
C ASP A 161 9.94 15.71 22.31
N LYS A 162 10.34 14.45 22.52
CA LYS A 162 9.43 13.32 22.63
C LYS A 162 9.95 12.28 23.60
N VAL A 163 9.08 11.78 24.45
CA VAL A 163 9.36 10.63 25.30
C VAL A 163 9.17 9.34 24.49
N LEU A 164 10.23 8.56 24.36
CA LEU A 164 10.22 7.28 23.66
C LEU A 164 9.85 6.14 24.60
N LYS A 165 9.10 5.16 24.08
CA LYS A 165 8.82 3.89 24.77
C LYS A 165 9.66 2.81 24.11
N LEU A 166 10.76 2.46 24.76
CA LEU A 166 11.73 1.50 24.24
C LEU A 166 11.49 0.11 24.83
N ARG A 167 11.85 -0.93 24.07
CA ARG A 167 11.96 -2.28 24.59
C ARG A 167 13.30 -2.39 25.31
N ILE A 168 13.28 -2.90 26.53
CA ILE A 168 14.50 -3.02 27.36
C ILE A 168 15.33 -4.24 26.96
N GLU A 169 14.74 -5.22 26.28
CA GLU A 169 15.41 -6.45 25.89
C GLU A 169 16.22 -6.29 24.59
N GLY A 170 17.43 -6.88 24.57
CA GLY A 170 18.31 -6.89 23.41
C GLY A 170 18.91 -5.52 23.08
N GLU A 171 19.46 -5.40 21.87
CA GLU A 171 20.21 -4.22 21.44
C GLU A 171 19.41 -2.91 21.48
N THR A 172 18.08 -3.01 21.28
CA THR A 172 17.15 -1.87 21.30
C THR A 172 17.03 -1.20 22.67
N GLY A 173 17.32 -1.93 23.75
CA GLY A 173 17.26 -1.43 25.12
C GLY A 173 18.56 -0.81 25.61
N LEU A 174 19.64 -0.95 24.84
CA LEU A 174 20.96 -0.47 25.20
C LEU A 174 21.20 0.93 24.63
N SER A 175 21.78 1.80 25.44
CA SER A 175 22.30 3.09 24.98
C SER A 175 23.40 2.90 23.93
N TRP A 176 23.84 4.00 23.34
CA TRP A 176 24.97 4.02 22.41
C TRP A 176 26.25 3.46 23.06
N THR A 177 26.53 3.87 24.29
CA THR A 177 27.76 3.52 25.02
C THR A 177 27.73 2.12 25.61
N GLU A 178 26.54 1.55 25.82
CA GLU A 178 26.34 0.18 26.32
C GLU A 178 26.08 -0.84 25.20
N SER A 179 26.10 -0.39 23.94
CA SER A 179 25.81 -1.22 22.77
C SER A 179 26.77 -2.41 22.63
N ASN A 180 26.26 -3.52 22.10
CA ASN A 180 27.11 -4.65 21.73
C ASN A 180 27.78 -4.49 20.35
N VAL A 181 27.47 -3.40 19.63
CA VAL A 181 28.08 -3.10 18.33
C VAL A 181 29.54 -2.70 18.55
N PRO A 182 30.53 -3.38 17.92
CA PRO A 182 31.93 -3.13 18.19
C PRO A 182 32.39 -1.69 17.84
N GLY A 183 33.07 -1.06 18.80
CA GLY A 183 33.74 0.23 18.63
C GLY A 183 32.86 1.47 18.80
N LEU A 184 31.57 1.33 19.16
CA LEU A 184 30.73 2.50 19.46
C LEU A 184 31.15 3.23 20.73
N ASP A 185 31.69 2.50 21.71
CA ASP A 185 32.27 3.01 22.94
C ASP A 185 33.46 3.96 22.71
N GLN A 186 34.07 3.91 21.51
CA GLN A 186 35.17 4.78 21.10
C GLN A 186 34.70 6.07 20.42
N ILE A 187 33.39 6.22 20.17
CA ILE A 187 32.79 7.37 19.51
C ILE A 187 31.97 8.14 20.53
N ASP A 188 32.44 9.32 20.90
CA ASP A 188 31.65 10.28 21.67
C ASP A 188 30.60 10.92 20.75
N LEU A 189 29.37 10.39 20.81
CA LEU A 189 28.24 10.87 20.02
C LEU A 189 27.75 12.25 20.48
N SER A 190 27.86 12.55 21.77
CA SER A 190 27.44 13.83 22.34
C SER A 190 28.25 15.02 21.82
N GLY A 191 29.49 14.77 21.40
CA GLY A 191 30.38 15.74 20.78
C GLY A 191 30.16 15.93 19.26
N LYS A 192 29.21 15.22 18.63
CA LYS A 192 28.98 15.28 17.18
C LYS A 192 27.89 16.30 16.83
N ASP A 193 28.30 17.50 16.40
CA ASP A 193 27.40 18.58 15.96
C ASP A 193 26.47 18.23 14.78
N TRP A 194 26.83 17.21 13.99
CA TRP A 194 26.04 16.71 12.87
C TRP A 194 24.96 15.73 13.31
N HIS A 195 24.97 15.24 14.56
CA HIS A 195 23.96 14.35 15.09
C HIS A 195 23.10 15.10 16.12
N ALA A 196 21.79 15.10 15.94
CA ALA A 196 20.89 15.90 16.79
C ALA A 196 20.73 15.37 18.23
N TYR A 197 21.20 14.16 18.52
CA TYR A 197 20.99 13.46 19.79
C TYR A 197 22.33 13.11 20.45
N ASP A 198 22.36 13.19 21.77
CA ASP A 198 23.53 12.83 22.60
C ASP A 198 23.69 11.32 22.79
N ASP A 199 22.62 10.57 22.60
CA ASP A 199 22.55 9.12 22.71
C ASP A 199 21.69 8.51 21.58
N SER A 200 21.78 7.19 21.39
CA SER A 200 21.00 6.45 20.39
C SER A 200 20.63 5.04 20.85
N PHE A 201 19.35 4.86 21.19
CA PHE A 201 18.73 3.58 21.46
C PHE A 201 18.06 3.03 20.20
N GLY A 202 18.35 1.81 19.80
CA GLY A 202 17.78 1.26 18.58
C GLY A 202 18.37 -0.07 18.22
N THR A 203 18.00 -0.55 17.05
CA THR A 203 18.57 -1.76 16.47
C THR A 203 20.07 -1.61 16.25
N ASP A 204 20.74 -2.74 16.17
CA ASP A 204 22.12 -2.82 15.69
C ASP A 204 22.29 -2.14 14.33
N GLN A 205 21.35 -2.34 13.40
CA GLN A 205 21.41 -1.78 12.04
C GLN A 205 21.40 -0.24 12.05
N GLU A 206 20.54 0.39 12.86
CA GLU A 206 20.51 1.84 13.04
C GLU A 206 21.83 2.35 13.64
N LYS A 207 22.38 1.64 14.62
CA LYS A 207 23.65 2.01 15.25
C LYS A 207 24.85 1.89 14.29
N HIS A 208 24.91 0.82 13.50
CA HIS A 208 25.91 0.66 12.43
C HIS A 208 25.83 1.80 11.40
N PHE A 209 24.62 2.29 11.11
CA PHE A 209 24.44 3.40 10.18
C PHE A 209 24.99 4.73 10.75
N ILE A 210 24.72 5.05 12.02
CA ILE A 210 25.31 6.22 12.68
C ILE A 210 26.84 6.09 12.71
N LYS A 211 27.37 4.90 13.01
CA LYS A 211 28.81 4.62 12.95
C LYS A 211 29.38 4.86 11.55
N TYR A 212 28.70 4.39 10.50
CA TYR A 212 29.10 4.65 9.12
C TYR A 212 29.16 6.15 8.80
N MET A 213 28.17 6.93 9.27
CA MET A 213 28.17 8.39 9.10
C MET A 213 29.33 9.06 9.84
N HIS A 214 29.67 8.59 11.05
CA HIS A 214 30.88 9.02 11.73
C HIS A 214 32.15 8.71 10.92
N ASP A 215 32.26 7.49 10.38
CA ASP A 215 33.41 7.07 9.56
C ASP A 215 33.51 7.90 8.25
N GLN A 216 32.41 8.46 7.75
CA GLN A 216 32.37 9.37 6.59
C GLN A 216 32.48 10.86 6.94
N GLU A 217 32.49 11.24 8.22
CA GLU A 217 32.38 12.62 8.68
C GLU A 217 33.40 13.56 8.01
N ALA A 218 34.68 13.19 8.00
CA ALA A 218 35.75 14.01 7.44
C ALA A 218 35.52 14.29 5.94
N ARG A 219 35.05 13.28 5.21
CA ARG A 219 34.76 13.38 3.79
C ARG A 219 33.52 14.21 3.51
N LEU A 220 32.46 14.01 4.29
CA LEU A 220 31.23 14.81 4.19
C LEU A 220 31.51 16.28 4.44
N ARG A 221 32.33 16.59 5.45
CA ARG A 221 32.74 17.98 5.73
C ARG A 221 33.65 18.58 4.68
N ASP A 222 34.29 17.79 3.83
CA ASP A 222 35.07 18.31 2.70
C ASP A 222 34.13 18.81 1.60
N VAL A 223 33.06 18.07 1.31
CA VAL A 223 32.11 18.32 0.21
C VAL A 223 30.94 19.25 0.59
N PHE A 224 30.52 19.24 1.86
CA PHE A 224 29.33 19.94 2.34
C PHE A 224 29.67 21.01 3.39
N ASP A 225 28.97 22.15 3.32
CA ASP A 225 29.01 23.17 4.38
C ASP A 225 28.18 22.72 5.59
N ASP A 226 27.01 22.13 5.33
CA ASP A 226 26.12 21.60 6.37
C ASP A 226 25.93 20.10 6.17
N PHE A 227 26.03 19.35 7.28
CA PHE A 227 25.78 17.91 7.37
C PHE A 227 25.04 17.65 8.68
N TYR A 228 23.78 17.20 8.58
CA TYR A 228 22.94 16.92 9.75
C TYR A 228 22.15 15.62 9.58
N LEU A 229 22.37 14.68 10.49
CA LEU A 229 21.63 13.43 10.59
C LEU A 229 20.60 13.51 11.71
N LEU A 230 19.32 13.37 11.35
CA LEU A 230 18.23 13.31 12.30
C LEU A 230 17.57 11.93 12.22
N ARG A 231 17.49 11.24 13.36
CA ARG A 231 16.59 10.10 13.52
C ARG A 231 15.15 10.58 13.48
N ASN A 232 14.32 9.93 12.67
CA ASN A 232 12.99 10.42 12.37
C ASN A 232 12.02 10.29 13.56
N GLU A 233 12.00 9.14 14.24
CA GLU A 233 11.10 8.90 15.39
C GLU A 233 9.62 9.26 15.13
N LYS A 234 9.17 9.05 13.88
CA LYS A 234 7.83 9.40 13.35
C LYS A 234 7.57 10.89 13.17
N ALA A 235 8.59 11.74 13.17
CA ALA A 235 8.50 13.18 12.87
C ALA A 235 7.98 13.43 11.45
N VAL A 236 8.43 12.60 10.50
CA VAL A 236 8.10 12.63 9.09
C VAL A 236 7.47 11.30 8.68
N LYS A 237 6.34 11.40 7.99
CA LYS A 237 5.62 10.27 7.41
C LYS A 237 5.40 10.52 5.93
N LEU A 238 5.83 9.57 5.13
CA LEU A 238 5.61 9.52 3.70
C LEU A 238 4.48 8.54 3.41
N TYR A 239 3.86 8.71 2.26
CA TYR A 239 2.85 7.79 1.75
C TYR A 239 3.28 7.39 0.34
N ASP A 240 3.27 6.10 0.02
CA ASP A 240 3.71 5.66 -1.29
C ASP A 240 2.74 6.10 -2.40
N PHE A 241 3.28 6.24 -3.60
CA PHE A 241 2.55 6.81 -4.73
C PHE A 241 1.52 5.86 -5.34
N ASP A 242 1.59 4.56 -5.06
CA ASP A 242 0.77 3.56 -5.72
C ASP A 242 -0.36 3.04 -4.82
N THR A 243 -0.05 2.80 -3.54
CA THR A 243 -0.95 2.11 -2.59
C THR A 243 -1.31 2.92 -1.34
N GLY A 244 -0.68 4.07 -1.11
CA GLY A 244 -0.95 4.93 0.05
C GLY A 244 -0.54 4.35 1.39
N ARG A 245 0.29 3.30 1.42
CA ARG A 245 0.97 2.78 2.59
C ARG A 245 1.84 3.88 3.21
N ALA A 246 1.74 3.99 4.52
CA ALA A 246 2.57 4.90 5.30
C ALA A 246 3.98 4.33 5.45
N PHE A 247 4.98 5.16 5.17
CA PHE A 247 6.39 4.86 5.38
C PHE A 247 7.00 5.93 6.30
N GLU A 248 7.62 5.48 7.38
CA GLU A 248 8.32 6.32 8.36
C GLU A 248 9.81 5.92 8.25
N PRO A 249 10.63 6.61 7.43
CA PRO A 249 12.05 6.26 7.29
C PRO A 249 12.75 6.39 8.65
N ASP A 250 13.73 5.55 8.94
CA ASP A 250 14.46 5.60 10.21
C ASP A 250 15.26 6.91 10.37
N PHE A 251 15.89 7.38 9.30
CA PHE A 251 16.71 8.59 9.30
C PHE A 251 16.37 9.55 8.16
N VAL A 252 16.56 10.84 8.45
CA VAL A 252 16.58 11.92 7.46
C VAL A 252 17.92 12.62 7.54
N LEU A 253 18.65 12.62 6.42
CA LEU A 253 19.94 13.27 6.29
C LEU A 253 19.78 14.56 5.50
N PHE A 254 20.29 15.66 6.03
CA PHE A 254 20.32 16.97 5.37
C PHE A 254 21.75 17.34 5.02
N LEU A 255 21.99 17.68 3.76
CA LEU A 255 23.29 18.09 3.24
C LEU A 255 23.16 19.40 2.48
N ARG A 256 24.07 20.35 2.68
CA ARG A 256 24.17 21.56 1.85
C ARG A 256 25.56 21.62 1.21
N LYS A 257 25.62 21.55 -0.12
CA LYS A 257 26.89 21.56 -0.87
C LYS A 257 27.65 22.88 -0.70
N LYS A 258 28.98 22.78 -0.73
CA LYS A 258 29.86 23.94 -0.82
C LYS A 258 29.88 24.48 -2.26
N GLY A 259 30.05 25.78 -2.43
CA GLY A 259 30.28 26.43 -3.74
C GLY A 259 29.04 27.01 -4.42
N GLU A 260 29.27 27.84 -5.44
CA GLU A 260 28.30 28.78 -6.03
C GLU A 260 27.76 28.31 -7.39
N ASP A 261 26.54 27.77 -7.39
CA ASP A 261 25.43 28.23 -8.23
C ASP A 261 24.19 27.41 -7.83
N ALA A 262 23.28 28.06 -7.10
CA ALA A 262 22.28 27.48 -6.22
C ALA A 262 22.90 26.66 -5.06
N SER A 263 22.60 27.04 -3.81
CA SER A 263 22.99 26.20 -2.67
C SER A 263 22.16 24.91 -2.71
N THR A 264 22.69 23.87 -3.34
CA THR A 264 22.01 22.57 -3.46
C THR A 264 21.85 21.97 -2.07
N ILE A 265 20.60 21.79 -1.67
CA ILE A 265 20.21 21.16 -0.42
C ILE A 265 19.64 19.78 -0.73
N LEU A 266 20.31 18.75 -0.24
CA LEU A 266 19.85 17.38 -0.36
C LEU A 266 19.16 16.97 0.94
N GLN A 267 17.98 16.38 0.82
CA GLN A 267 17.30 15.66 1.89
C GLN A 267 17.20 14.19 1.50
N LEU A 268 17.85 13.31 2.24
CA LEU A 268 17.90 11.89 1.95
C LEU A 268 17.12 11.11 3.01
N PHE A 269 16.19 10.27 2.57
CA PHE A 269 15.49 9.30 3.40
C PHE A 269 16.26 7.99 3.40
N ILE A 270 16.57 7.49 4.60
CA ILE A 270 17.43 6.33 4.79
C ILE A 270 16.76 5.34 5.75
N GLU A 271 16.85 4.06 5.39
CA GLU A 271 16.30 2.94 6.16
C GLU A 271 17.38 1.85 6.30
N PRO A 272 18.01 1.73 7.47
CA PRO A 272 18.84 0.59 7.82
C PRO A 272 18.02 -0.70 7.96
N LYS A 273 18.49 -1.81 7.39
CA LYS A 273 17.81 -3.10 7.40
C LYS A 273 18.78 -4.27 7.48
N GLY A 274 18.43 -5.22 8.34
CA GLY A 274 19.06 -6.53 8.39
C GLY A 274 18.48 -7.49 7.34
N ASP A 275 19.30 -8.41 6.87
CA ASP A 275 19.00 -9.28 5.71
C ASP A 275 17.76 -10.17 5.88
N HIS A 276 17.45 -10.53 7.13
CA HIS A 276 16.36 -11.44 7.49
C HIS A 276 14.96 -10.81 7.32
N LEU A 277 14.85 -9.48 7.23
CA LEU A 277 13.58 -8.74 7.25
C LEU A 277 13.14 -8.23 5.86
N ARG A 278 13.92 -8.51 4.80
CA ARG A 278 13.71 -7.93 3.47
C ARG A 278 12.34 -8.27 2.82
N PRO A 279 11.83 -9.52 2.81
CA PRO A 279 10.66 -9.87 2.00
C PRO A 279 9.37 -9.10 2.31
N GLN A 280 9.23 -8.55 3.53
CA GLN A 280 8.06 -7.76 3.92
C GLN A 280 8.22 -6.27 3.59
N ASP A 281 9.46 -5.82 3.40
CA ASP A 281 9.83 -4.42 3.27
C ASP A 281 10.26 -4.04 1.83
N ASP A 282 10.28 -4.97 0.87
CA ASP A 282 10.64 -4.71 -0.54
C ASP A 282 9.88 -3.52 -1.14
N TRP A 283 8.61 -3.33 -0.78
CA TRP A 283 7.82 -2.19 -1.26
C TRP A 283 8.37 -0.83 -0.81
N LYS A 284 9.07 -0.76 0.33
CA LYS A 284 9.72 0.48 0.81
C LYS A 284 10.97 0.78 -0.01
N GLN A 285 11.74 -0.25 -0.38
CA GLN A 285 12.88 -0.11 -1.29
C GLN A 285 12.42 0.44 -2.64
N ASP A 286 11.35 -0.13 -3.20
CA ASP A 286 10.72 0.36 -4.42
C ASP A 286 10.25 1.81 -4.23
N PHE A 287 9.63 2.12 -3.09
CA PHE A 287 9.16 3.47 -2.82
C PHE A 287 10.31 4.49 -2.72
N LEU A 288 11.42 4.16 -2.05
CA LEU A 288 12.62 5.02 -1.98
C LEU A 288 13.16 5.32 -3.39
N ALA A 289 13.25 4.31 -4.25
CA ALA A 289 13.64 4.50 -5.65
C ALA A 289 12.64 5.37 -6.42
N GLN A 290 11.33 5.22 -6.15
CA GLN A 290 10.31 6.08 -6.74
C GLN A 290 10.39 7.53 -6.25
N VAL A 291 10.70 7.78 -4.98
CA VAL A 291 10.91 9.14 -4.45
C VAL A 291 12.00 9.83 -5.25
N LYS A 292 13.16 9.18 -5.44
CA LYS A 292 14.24 9.71 -6.29
C LYS A 292 13.76 10.06 -7.70
N ALA A 293 13.03 9.16 -8.35
CA ALA A 293 12.67 9.31 -9.76
C ALA A 293 11.49 10.27 -10.01
N LYS A 294 10.59 10.43 -9.03
CA LYS A 294 9.28 11.06 -9.23
C LYS A 294 9.02 12.26 -8.32
N ALA A 295 9.82 12.51 -7.28
CA ALA A 295 9.61 13.64 -6.38
C ALA A 295 9.76 14.97 -7.14
N ARG A 296 8.82 15.88 -6.88
CA ARG A 296 8.80 17.23 -7.42
C ARG A 296 8.67 18.19 -6.26
N LEU A 297 9.40 19.29 -6.29
CA LEU A 297 9.35 20.32 -5.26
C LEU A 297 8.68 21.55 -5.87
N GLU A 298 7.53 21.94 -5.34
CA GLU A 298 6.72 23.05 -5.90
C GLU A 298 7.41 24.43 -5.79
N MET A 299 8.50 24.55 -5.03
CA MET A 299 9.11 25.84 -4.71
C MET A 299 10.64 25.80 -4.83
N VAL A 300 11.18 26.60 -5.76
CA VAL A 300 12.57 27.07 -5.72
C VAL A 300 12.62 28.17 -4.66
N PHE A 301 12.96 27.82 -3.42
CA PHE A 301 13.12 28.82 -2.37
C PHE A 301 14.37 29.63 -2.61
N GLN A 302 14.22 30.94 -2.80
CA GLN A 302 15.31 31.90 -2.61
C GLN A 302 16.59 31.59 -3.44
N GLY A 303 16.45 31.04 -4.65
CA GLY A 303 17.60 30.66 -5.49
C GLY A 303 18.39 29.45 -4.98
N ARG A 304 17.76 28.59 -4.16
CA ARG A 304 18.32 27.32 -3.71
C ARG A 304 17.61 26.17 -4.41
N ASP A 305 18.41 25.20 -4.84
CA ASP A 305 17.91 23.96 -5.41
C ASP A 305 17.78 22.92 -4.31
N TYR A 306 16.58 22.35 -4.20
CA TYR A 306 16.30 21.29 -3.23
C TYR A 306 16.14 19.98 -3.98
N THR A 307 16.73 18.92 -3.44
CA THR A 307 16.56 17.56 -3.95
C THR A 307 16.16 16.65 -2.81
N VAL A 308 15.09 15.88 -3.01
CA VAL A 308 14.65 14.85 -2.06
C VAL A 308 14.96 13.50 -2.69
N LEU A 309 15.72 12.67 -1.97
CA LEU A 309 16.18 11.37 -2.42
C LEU A 309 15.73 10.28 -1.45
N GLY A 310 15.32 9.14 -1.99
CA GLY A 310 15.31 7.88 -1.25
C GLY A 310 16.53 7.08 -1.67
N LEU A 311 17.35 6.66 -0.71
CA LEU A 311 18.47 5.77 -0.97
C LEU A 311 18.03 4.30 -0.86
N PRO A 312 18.79 3.35 -1.45
CA PRO A 312 18.65 1.94 -1.11
C PRO A 312 18.70 1.71 0.41
N PHE A 313 18.22 0.56 0.87
CA PHE A 313 18.44 0.16 2.26
C PHE A 313 19.92 0.12 2.60
N PHE A 314 20.23 0.49 3.84
CA PHE A 314 21.56 0.34 4.39
C PHE A 314 21.67 -0.98 5.16
N ASN A 315 22.79 -1.67 5.05
CA ASN A 315 23.22 -2.75 5.92
C ASN A 315 24.72 -2.56 6.15
N ASP A 316 25.31 -3.06 7.24
CA ASP A 316 26.75 -2.99 7.49
C ASP A 316 27.57 -3.90 6.56
N THR A 317 26.96 -4.93 5.96
CA THR A 317 27.62 -5.91 5.11
C THR A 317 26.81 -6.31 3.86
N GLY A 318 27.43 -7.11 2.99
CA GLY A 318 26.78 -7.74 1.83
C GLY A 318 26.45 -6.79 0.67
N GLN A 319 25.65 -7.29 -0.28
CA GLN A 319 25.29 -6.55 -1.50
C GLN A 319 24.51 -5.26 -1.19
N THR A 320 23.63 -5.29 -0.18
CA THR A 320 22.86 -4.12 0.26
C THR A 320 23.77 -2.95 0.63
N ASN A 321 24.86 -3.22 1.34
CA ASN A 321 25.86 -2.21 1.68
C ASN A 321 26.54 -1.64 0.43
N ILE A 322 26.89 -2.50 -0.54
CA ILE A 322 27.52 -2.10 -1.80
C ILE A 322 26.59 -1.18 -2.59
N ASP A 323 25.32 -1.56 -2.72
CA ASP A 323 24.30 -0.79 -3.45
C ASP A 323 24.05 0.56 -2.77
N PHE A 324 23.92 0.57 -1.43
CA PHE A 324 23.81 1.80 -0.65
C PHE A 324 25.00 2.73 -0.89
N LYS A 325 26.24 2.23 -0.71
CA LYS A 325 27.45 3.05 -0.83
C LYS A 325 27.60 3.59 -2.25
N SER A 326 27.32 2.79 -3.27
CA SER A 326 27.34 3.21 -4.67
C SER A 326 26.34 4.34 -4.94
N ALA A 327 25.11 4.19 -4.42
CA ALA A 327 24.09 5.24 -4.53
C ALA A 327 24.46 6.49 -3.72
N PHE A 328 25.00 6.35 -2.51
CA PHE A 328 25.42 7.48 -1.68
C PHE A 328 26.57 8.26 -2.33
N GLU A 329 27.52 7.55 -2.92
CA GLU A 329 28.61 8.13 -3.70
C GLU A 329 28.08 8.97 -4.87
N THR A 330 27.31 8.33 -5.73
CA THR A 330 26.85 8.92 -6.99
C THR A 330 25.86 10.06 -6.76
N GLU A 331 24.96 9.91 -5.79
CA GLU A 331 23.80 10.79 -5.63
C GLU A 331 23.95 11.86 -4.55
N ALA A 332 24.86 11.66 -3.59
CA ALA A 332 25.14 12.66 -2.56
C ALA A 332 26.48 13.34 -2.82
N LEU A 333 27.56 12.56 -2.88
CA LEU A 333 28.93 13.07 -2.88
C LEU A 333 29.35 13.65 -4.24
N ASP A 334 29.03 12.95 -5.33
CA ASP A 334 29.44 13.32 -6.69
C ASP A 334 28.37 14.11 -7.48
N ALA A 335 27.20 14.33 -6.89
CA ALA A 335 26.01 14.84 -7.58
C ALA A 335 26.08 16.30 -8.11
#